data_AF-K9VBA8-F1
#
_entry.id   AF-K9VBA8-F1
#
_cell.length_a   1.000
_cell.length_b   1.000
_cell.length_c   1.000
_cell.angle_alpha   90.00
_cell.angle_beta   90.00
_cell.angle_gamma   90.00
#
_symmetry.space_group_name_H-M   'P 1'
#
loop_
_entity.id
_entity.type
_entity.pdbx_description
1 polymer ?
#
loop_
_entity_poly.entity_id
_entity_poly.type
_entity_poly.pdbx_seq_one_letter_code
_entity_poly.pdbx_strand_id
1 'polypeptide(L)'
;MKLLKQSISGMKLKLPKKANKLVSFGYANNIPPSYTNELCGLKQKVESIWKNIGSPKPSWLDHVTIELVGVNRRHELSVERDNLESQLRAAEEERRREAEALLQNEIVKIAKKYGLDTAKVDEILSIAKKYGLDTAKVDEILSIAKKYDLDITKVYEILKIAKKYGLDAAKVDEILRIAKKYDLDAAEVDEILRIAKRYRLDTTRAYELYRLLKELGPLGFTHSRQLSIHIIRYKLGYRYPHISGIVTMEDGGTAWEFPGGFPPEIYTIICMELRLANQGTSARAIGFTPFKDIY
;
A
#
# COMPACT_ATOMS: atom_id res chain seq x y z
N MET A 1 -6.84 5.34 61.11
CA MET A 1 -6.07 6.63 61.12
C MET A 1 -4.66 6.55 60.50
N LYS A 2 -3.79 5.57 60.82
CA LYS A 2 -2.40 5.51 60.29
C LYS A 2 -2.35 5.22 58.78
N LEU A 3 -3.24 4.34 58.30
CA LEU A 3 -3.33 3.93 56.89
C LEU A 3 -3.95 5.00 55.98
N LEU A 4 -4.95 5.75 56.47
CA LEU A 4 -5.61 6.83 55.73
C LEU A 4 -4.66 8.02 55.45
N LYS A 5 -3.77 8.35 56.41
CA LYS A 5 -2.70 9.35 56.20
C LYS A 5 -1.67 8.89 55.16
N GLN A 6 -1.37 7.59 55.08
CA GLN A 6 -0.46 7.04 54.06
C GLN A 6 -1.11 6.98 52.67
N SER A 7 -2.38 6.60 52.56
CA SER A 7 -3.10 6.55 51.27
C SER A 7 -3.35 7.95 50.68
N ILE A 8 -3.60 8.97 51.51
CA ILE A 8 -3.74 10.37 51.06
C ILE A 8 -2.39 10.95 50.59
N SER A 9 -1.26 10.53 51.18
CA SER A 9 0.09 10.95 50.76
C SER A 9 0.47 10.47 49.36
N GLY A 10 -0.15 9.40 48.85
CA GLY A 10 0.05 8.88 47.50
C GLY A 10 -0.85 9.51 46.43
N MET A 11 -1.88 10.27 46.85
CA MET A 11 -2.71 11.04 45.93
C MET A 11 -1.94 12.30 45.49
N LYS A 12 -1.62 12.45 44.21
CA LYS A 12 -1.37 13.78 43.59
C LYS A 12 -2.66 14.63 43.51
N LEU A 13 -3.59 14.48 44.46
CA LEU A 13 -4.65 15.45 44.65
C LEU A 13 -4.14 16.49 45.64
N LYS A 14 -4.01 17.74 45.22
CA LYS A 14 -3.95 18.88 46.15
C LYS A 14 -5.30 18.95 46.89
N LEU A 15 -5.44 18.18 47.97
CA LEU A 15 -6.53 18.38 48.92
C LEU A 15 -6.22 19.65 49.73
N PRO A 16 -7.20 20.54 49.94
CA PRO A 16 -7.00 21.74 50.76
C PRO A 16 -6.55 21.32 52.17
N LYS A 17 -5.57 22.02 52.75
CA LYS A 17 -4.88 21.67 54.02
C LYS A 17 -5.82 21.34 55.21
N LYS A 18 -7.08 21.75 55.13
CA LYS A 18 -8.13 21.50 56.12
C LYS A 18 -8.79 20.10 56.03
N ALA A 19 -8.75 19.43 54.86
CA ALA A 19 -9.30 18.08 54.67
C ALA A 19 -8.54 16.99 55.47
N ASN A 20 -7.24 17.21 55.74
CA ASN A 20 -6.45 16.34 56.63
C ASN A 20 -6.97 16.28 58.06
N LYS A 21 -7.78 17.27 58.49
CA LYS A 21 -8.37 17.35 59.84
C LYS A 21 -9.68 16.57 59.95
N LEU A 22 -10.32 16.23 58.83
CA LEU A 22 -11.56 15.44 58.80
C LEU A 22 -11.32 13.95 59.06
N VAL A 23 -10.13 13.47 58.70
CA VAL A 23 -9.69 12.08 58.86
C VAL A 23 -9.43 11.69 60.33
N SER A 24 -9.35 12.67 61.25
CA SER A 24 -9.16 12.42 62.69
C SER A 24 -10.46 12.30 63.49
N PHE A 25 -11.61 12.63 62.91
CA PHE A 25 -12.91 12.48 63.57
C PHE A 25 -13.48 11.11 63.20
N GLY A 26 -13.14 10.10 64.01
CA GLY A 26 -13.75 8.77 63.90
C GLY A 26 -15.27 8.86 64.11
N TYR A 27 -15.99 8.19 63.20
CA TYR A 27 -17.45 8.14 63.10
C TYR A 27 -18.16 9.44 62.71
N ALA A 28 -19.15 9.30 61.82
CA ALA A 28 -19.90 10.37 61.17
C ALA A 28 -20.66 11.34 62.11
N ASN A 29 -20.64 11.10 63.42
CA ASN A 29 -21.48 11.81 64.39
C ASN A 29 -20.81 13.02 65.06
N ASN A 30 -19.54 13.34 64.75
CA ASN A 30 -18.80 14.46 65.35
C ASN A 30 -18.08 15.35 64.31
N ILE A 31 -18.64 15.50 63.11
CA ILE A 31 -18.08 16.40 62.08
C ILE A 31 -18.66 17.81 62.30
N PRO A 32 -17.83 18.84 62.52
CA PRO A 32 -18.32 20.21 62.65
C PRO A 32 -19.06 20.65 61.36
N PRO A 33 -20.17 21.41 61.46
CA PRO A 33 -20.95 21.84 60.29
C PRO A 33 -20.14 22.54 59.21
N SER A 34 -19.04 23.20 59.60
CA SER A 34 -18.12 23.93 58.72
C SER A 34 -17.34 23.07 57.72
N TYR A 35 -17.34 21.74 57.85
CA TYR A 35 -16.61 20.83 56.96
C TYR A 35 -17.51 19.94 56.08
N THR A 36 -18.83 20.09 56.19
CA THR A 36 -19.83 19.29 55.45
C THR A 36 -19.67 19.40 53.92
N ASN A 37 -19.43 20.62 53.42
CA ASN A 37 -19.22 20.88 51.99
C ASN A 37 -17.95 20.22 51.43
N GLU A 38 -16.86 20.20 52.21
CA GLU A 38 -15.57 19.64 51.79
C GLU A 38 -15.60 18.11 51.76
N LEU A 39 -16.28 17.50 52.74
CA LEU A 39 -16.58 16.06 52.74
C LEU A 39 -17.48 15.66 51.57
N CYS A 40 -18.48 16.48 51.24
CA CYS A 40 -19.34 16.26 50.09
C CYS A 40 -18.54 16.24 48.78
N GLY A 41 -17.65 17.22 48.57
CA GLY A 41 -16.77 17.26 47.40
C GLY A 41 -15.79 16.08 47.32
N LEU A 42 -15.28 15.61 48.46
CA LEU A 42 -14.41 14.43 48.50
C LEU A 42 -15.18 13.14 48.14
N LYS A 43 -16.38 12.95 48.69
CA LYS A 43 -17.27 11.81 48.37
C LYS A 43 -17.56 11.76 46.87
N GLN A 44 -17.99 12.89 46.30
CA GLN A 44 -18.24 13.00 44.86
C GLN A 44 -17.01 12.65 44.03
N LYS A 45 -15.82 13.07 44.45
CA LYS A 45 -14.58 12.76 43.75
C LYS A 45 -14.22 11.27 43.82
N VAL A 46 -14.38 10.63 44.97
CA VAL A 46 -14.16 9.18 45.11
C VAL A 46 -15.16 8.39 44.26
N GLU A 47 -16.44 8.78 44.28
CA GLU A 47 -17.46 8.18 43.40
C GLU A 47 -17.14 8.40 41.91
N SER A 48 -16.64 9.57 41.53
CA SER A 48 -16.21 9.83 40.14
C SER A 48 -15.06 8.92 39.68
N ILE A 49 -14.19 8.50 40.60
CA ILE A 49 -13.08 7.57 40.30
C ILE A 49 -13.61 6.15 40.14
N TRP A 50 -14.62 5.75 40.92
CA TRP A 50 -15.32 4.47 40.71
C TRP A 50 -15.95 4.38 39.32
N LYS A 51 -16.65 5.44 38.89
CA LYS A 51 -17.30 5.51 37.57
C LYS A 51 -16.32 5.68 36.39
N ASN A 52 -15.08 6.07 36.66
CA ASN A 52 -14.05 6.15 35.63
C ASN A 52 -13.50 4.76 35.29
N ILE A 53 -14.11 4.12 34.27
CA ILE A 53 -13.70 2.83 33.73
C ILE A 53 -12.57 2.93 32.68
N GLY A 54 -12.21 4.13 32.23
CA GLY A 54 -11.10 4.37 31.30
C GLY A 54 -9.72 4.22 31.93
N SER A 55 -9.66 3.89 33.23
CA SER A 55 -8.42 3.65 33.96
C SER A 55 -8.57 2.45 34.91
N PRO A 56 -7.47 1.70 35.15
CA PRO A 56 -7.48 0.61 36.11
C PRO A 56 -7.92 1.11 37.49
N LYS A 57 -8.74 0.31 38.19
CA LYS A 57 -9.19 0.64 39.55
C LYS A 57 -7.97 0.80 40.46
N PRO A 58 -7.75 1.96 41.10
CA PRO A 58 -6.63 2.14 42.01
C PRO A 58 -6.76 1.24 43.25
N SER A 59 -5.66 0.65 43.71
CA SER A 59 -5.63 -0.28 44.85
C SER A 59 -6.09 0.35 46.18
N TRP A 60 -5.98 1.66 46.32
CA TRP A 60 -6.42 2.39 47.53
C TRP A 60 -7.92 2.69 47.55
N LEU A 61 -8.62 2.56 46.42
CA LEU A 61 -9.98 3.07 46.25
C LEU A 61 -10.98 2.38 47.20
N ASP A 62 -10.87 1.07 47.37
CA ASP A 62 -11.75 0.30 48.28
C ASP A 62 -11.65 0.79 49.72
N HIS A 63 -10.42 0.96 50.22
CA HIS A 63 -10.13 1.38 51.59
C HIS A 63 -10.66 2.79 51.88
N VAL A 64 -10.40 3.74 50.98
CA VAL A 64 -10.86 5.13 51.13
C VAL A 64 -12.38 5.23 51.04
N THR A 65 -13.02 4.40 50.21
CA THR A 65 -14.49 4.41 50.05
C THR A 65 -15.19 3.82 51.27
N ILE A 66 -14.68 2.73 51.85
CA ILE A 66 -15.23 2.14 53.08
C ILE A 66 -15.22 3.16 54.23
N GLU A 67 -14.11 3.88 54.39
CA GLU A 67 -13.96 4.88 55.46
C GLU A 67 -14.85 6.12 55.25
N LEU A 68 -15.07 6.55 54.00
CA LEU A 68 -15.81 7.78 53.69
C LEU A 68 -17.33 7.59 53.62
N VAL A 69 -17.79 6.46 53.09
CA VAL A 69 -19.21 6.23 52.77
C VAL A 69 -19.74 4.88 53.27
N GLY A 70 -18.92 4.06 53.91
CA GLY A 70 -19.31 2.78 54.49
C GLY A 70 -19.23 1.60 53.51
N VAL A 71 -19.31 0.40 54.08
CA VAL A 71 -19.17 -0.88 53.35
C VAL A 71 -20.27 -1.05 52.30
N ASN A 72 -21.53 -0.72 52.64
CA ASN A 72 -22.67 -0.87 51.75
C ASN A 72 -22.52 -0.02 50.48
N ARG A 73 -22.21 1.27 50.64
CA ARG A 73 -22.02 2.17 49.50
C ARG A 73 -20.81 1.78 48.64
N ARG A 74 -19.73 1.28 49.26
CA ARG A 74 -18.60 0.72 48.50
C ARG A 74 -19.03 -0.47 47.64
N HIS A 75 -19.85 -1.37 48.18
CA HIS A 75 -20.37 -2.50 47.42
C HIS A 75 -21.23 -2.04 46.24
N GLU A 76 -22.15 -1.09 46.46
CA GLU A 76 -22.96 -0.47 45.39
C GLU A 76 -22.08 0.14 44.29
N LEU A 77 -21.05 0.90 44.64
CA LEU A 77 -20.13 1.51 43.66
C LEU A 77 -19.30 0.46 42.90
N SER A 78 -18.97 -0.66 43.54
CA SER A 78 -18.34 -1.80 42.87
C SER A 78 -19.27 -2.42 41.83
N VAL A 79 -20.52 -2.69 42.22
CA VAL A 79 -21.55 -3.21 41.30
C VAL A 79 -21.79 -2.24 40.15
N GLU A 80 -21.86 -0.94 40.43
CA GLU A 80 -22.01 0.10 39.40
C GLU A 80 -20.83 0.09 38.42
N ARG A 81 -19.59 0.02 38.92
CA ARG A 81 -18.40 -0.08 38.08
C ARG A 81 -18.39 -1.36 37.23
N ASP A 82 -18.71 -2.50 37.83
CA ASP A 82 -18.76 -3.79 37.11
C ASP A 82 -19.82 -3.77 36.00
N ASN A 83 -20.97 -3.13 36.26
CA ASN A 83 -22.00 -2.90 35.26
C ASN A 83 -21.52 -1.96 34.13
N LEU A 84 -20.84 -0.86 34.45
CA LEU A 84 -20.26 0.06 33.46
C LEU A 84 -19.18 -0.63 32.60
N GLU A 85 -18.31 -1.45 33.20
CA GLU A 85 -17.31 -2.23 32.47
C GLU A 85 -17.97 -3.26 31.54
N SER A 86 -19.06 -3.90 31.99
CA SER A 86 -19.83 -4.84 31.18
C SER A 86 -20.50 -4.15 29.98
N GLN A 87 -21.08 -2.96 30.19
CA GLN A 87 -21.67 -2.15 29.12
C GLN A 87 -20.62 -1.72 28.10
N LEU A 88 -19.43 -1.30 28.54
CA LEU A 88 -18.34 -0.92 27.63
C LEU A 88 -17.87 -2.12 26.78
N ARG A 89 -17.71 -3.30 27.39
CA ARG A 89 -17.35 -4.52 26.66
C ARG A 89 -18.41 -4.89 25.62
N ALA A 90 -19.69 -4.84 26.00
CA ALA A 90 -20.79 -5.10 25.08
C ALA A 90 -20.81 -4.10 23.92
N ALA A 91 -20.61 -2.81 24.20
CA ALA A 91 -20.55 -1.77 23.17
C ALA A 91 -19.34 -1.94 22.24
N GLU A 92 -18.17 -2.31 22.76
CA GLU A 92 -16.98 -2.59 21.93
C GLU A 92 -17.17 -3.83 21.05
N GLU A 93 -17.77 -4.89 21.59
CA GLU A 93 -18.07 -6.09 20.82
C GLU A 93 -19.10 -5.81 19.72
N GLU A 94 -20.13 -5.01 20.00
CA GLU A 94 -21.11 -4.59 19.00
C GLU A 94 -20.44 -3.78 17.87
N ARG A 95 -19.56 -2.83 18.21
CA ARG A 95 -18.78 -2.09 17.19
C ARG A 95 -17.94 -3.00 16.30
N ARG A 96 -17.36 -4.07 16.87
CA ARG A 96 -16.60 -5.06 16.09
C ARG A 96 -17.51 -5.85 15.15
N ARG A 97 -18.68 -6.28 15.62
CA ARG A 97 -19.68 -6.98 14.79
C ARG A 97 -20.20 -6.08 13.67
N GLU A 98 -20.50 -4.81 13.96
CA GLU A 98 -20.90 -3.83 12.95
C GLU A 98 -19.81 -3.64 11.89
N ALA A 99 -18.54 -3.50 12.30
CA ALA A 99 -17.42 -3.35 11.37
C ALA A 99 -17.20 -4.59 10.49
N GLU A 100 -17.32 -5.78 11.06
CA GLU A 100 -17.22 -7.05 10.33
C GLU A 100 -18.40 -7.22 9.36
N ALA A 101 -19.62 -6.87 9.77
CA ALA A 101 -20.80 -6.90 8.92
C ALA A 101 -20.68 -5.92 7.74
N LEU A 102 -20.12 -4.73 7.97
CA LEU A 102 -19.83 -3.76 6.90
C LEU A 102 -18.82 -4.33 5.89
N LEU A 103 -17.73 -4.94 6.38
CA LEU A 103 -16.72 -5.58 5.53
C LEU A 103 -17.33 -6.72 4.70
N GLN A 104 -18.14 -7.58 5.33
CA GLN A 104 -18.83 -8.68 4.63
C GLN A 104 -19.82 -8.16 3.58
N ASN A 105 -20.53 -7.07 3.88
CA ASN A 105 -21.39 -6.42 2.89
C ASN A 105 -20.61 -5.87 1.70
N GLU A 106 -19.42 -5.31 1.90
CA GLU A 106 -18.53 -4.90 0.80
C GLU A 106 -18.05 -6.10 -0.02
N ILE A 107 -17.63 -7.18 0.64
CA ILE A 107 -17.22 -8.43 -0.02
C ILE A 107 -18.33 -8.95 -0.94
N VAL A 108 -19.55 -9.05 -0.43
CA VAL A 108 -20.72 -9.51 -1.21
C VAL A 108 -20.99 -8.59 -2.40
N LYS A 109 -20.87 -7.26 -2.24
CA LYS A 109 -21.05 -6.31 -3.33
C LYS A 109 -20.00 -6.49 -4.42
N ILE A 110 -18.73 -6.60 -4.05
CA ILE A 110 -17.60 -6.79 -4.98
C ILE A 110 -17.73 -8.14 -5.69
N ALA A 111 -18.01 -9.22 -4.95
CA ALA A 111 -18.22 -10.56 -5.48
C ALA A 111 -19.30 -10.57 -6.58
N LYS A 112 -20.47 -9.98 -6.29
CA LYS A 112 -21.56 -9.84 -7.28
C LYS A 112 -21.17 -9.00 -8.49
N LYS A 113 -20.47 -7.87 -8.29
CA LYS A 113 -20.05 -6.96 -9.37
C LYS A 113 -19.12 -7.63 -10.38
N TYR A 114 -18.20 -8.48 -9.91
CA TYR A 114 -17.20 -9.13 -10.76
C TYR A 114 -17.51 -10.59 -11.11
N GLY A 115 -18.57 -11.18 -10.54
CA GLY A 115 -18.92 -12.58 -10.76
C GLY A 115 -17.94 -13.54 -10.08
N LEU A 116 -17.44 -13.16 -8.90
CA LEU A 116 -16.49 -13.94 -8.10
C LEU A 116 -17.20 -14.57 -6.89
N ASP A 117 -16.60 -15.61 -6.34
CA ASP A 117 -16.98 -16.15 -5.04
C ASP A 117 -16.53 -15.23 -3.89
N THR A 118 -17.31 -15.16 -2.82
CA THR A 118 -17.01 -14.30 -1.66
C THR A 118 -15.72 -14.71 -0.94
N ALA A 119 -15.39 -16.00 -0.88
CA ALA A 119 -14.13 -16.47 -0.29
C ALA A 119 -12.92 -16.02 -1.13
N LYS A 120 -13.05 -15.99 -2.46
CA LYS A 120 -12.01 -15.48 -3.35
C LYS A 120 -11.79 -13.98 -3.16
N VAL A 121 -12.87 -13.21 -2.99
CA VAL A 121 -12.77 -11.77 -2.69
C VAL A 121 -12.16 -11.52 -1.31
N ASP A 122 -12.49 -12.34 -0.30
CA ASP A 122 -11.91 -12.24 1.04
C ASP A 122 -10.40 -12.54 1.05
N GLU A 123 -9.97 -13.55 0.29
CA GLU A 123 -8.55 -13.84 0.08
C GLU A 123 -7.82 -12.65 -0.57
N ILE A 124 -8.41 -12.08 -1.63
CA ILE A 124 -7.88 -10.90 -2.32
C ILE A 124 -7.73 -9.72 -1.36
N LEU A 125 -8.74 -9.46 -0.52
CA LEU A 125 -8.71 -8.38 0.47
C LEU A 125 -7.66 -8.63 1.55
N SER A 126 -7.49 -9.88 1.98
CA SER A 126 -6.46 -10.29 2.94
C SER A 126 -5.05 -10.06 2.39
N ILE A 127 -4.83 -10.38 1.12
CA ILE A 127 -3.58 -10.08 0.41
C ILE A 127 -3.39 -8.57 0.31
N ALA A 128 -4.40 -7.85 -0.20
CA ALA A 128 -4.38 -6.41 -0.38
C ALA A 128 -4.04 -5.65 0.92
N LYS A 129 -4.57 -6.11 2.05
CA LYS A 129 -4.29 -5.56 3.39
C LYS A 129 -2.82 -5.72 3.79
N LYS A 130 -2.17 -6.85 3.47
CA LYS A 130 -0.73 -7.04 3.71
C LYS A 130 0.12 -6.00 2.96
N TYR A 131 -0.40 -5.52 1.83
CA TYR A 131 0.22 -4.49 1.00
C TYR A 131 -0.28 -3.06 1.28
N GLY A 132 -1.09 -2.85 2.32
CA GLY A 132 -1.60 -1.53 2.70
C GLY A 132 -2.61 -0.94 1.70
N LEU A 133 -3.31 -1.78 0.95
CA LEU A 133 -4.38 -1.37 0.04
C LEU A 133 -5.73 -1.32 0.77
N ASP A 134 -6.54 -0.35 0.38
CA ASP A 134 -7.94 -0.21 0.81
C ASP A 134 -8.88 -0.91 -0.18
N THR A 135 -10.16 -1.03 0.18
CA THR A 135 -11.18 -1.72 -0.61
C THR A 135 -11.48 -1.03 -1.95
N ALA A 136 -11.33 0.29 -2.02
CA ALA A 136 -11.51 1.06 -3.26
C ALA A 136 -10.42 0.74 -4.30
N LYS A 137 -9.15 0.63 -3.87
CA LYS A 137 -8.06 0.19 -4.76
C LYS A 137 -8.26 -1.24 -5.25
N VAL A 138 -8.79 -2.13 -4.42
CA VAL A 138 -9.09 -3.51 -4.82
C VAL A 138 -10.20 -3.55 -5.88
N ASP A 139 -11.23 -2.72 -5.75
CA ASP A 139 -12.29 -2.59 -6.77
C ASP A 139 -11.72 -2.12 -8.12
N GLU A 140 -10.83 -1.13 -8.12
CA GLU A 140 -10.14 -0.67 -9.32
C GLU A 140 -9.33 -1.80 -9.99
N ILE A 141 -8.53 -2.51 -9.20
CA ILE A 141 -7.72 -3.64 -9.68
C ILE A 141 -8.60 -4.73 -10.30
N LEU A 142 -9.72 -5.07 -9.67
CA LEU A 142 -10.68 -6.06 -10.16
C LEU A 142 -11.32 -5.64 -11.49
N SER A 143 -11.66 -4.35 -11.63
CA SER A 143 -12.17 -3.79 -12.89
C SER A 143 -11.17 -3.95 -14.02
N ILE A 144 -9.89 -3.64 -13.75
CA ILE A 144 -8.80 -3.79 -14.72
C ILE A 144 -8.55 -5.26 -15.07
N ALA A 145 -8.48 -6.13 -14.06
CA ALA A 145 -8.29 -7.56 -14.24
C ALA A 145 -9.38 -8.17 -15.12
N LYS A 146 -10.64 -7.80 -14.89
CA LYS A 146 -11.78 -8.22 -15.71
C LYS A 146 -11.70 -7.65 -17.13
N LYS A 147 -11.33 -6.38 -17.30
CA LYS A 147 -11.21 -5.71 -18.61
C LYS A 147 -10.22 -6.43 -19.53
N TYR A 148 -9.10 -6.89 -18.97
CA TYR A 148 -8.01 -7.50 -19.73
C TYR A 148 -7.92 -9.02 -19.58
N ASP A 149 -8.86 -9.65 -18.86
CA ASP A 149 -8.82 -11.09 -18.55
C ASP A 149 -7.44 -11.49 -17.99
N LEU A 150 -6.96 -10.72 -17.02
CA LEU A 150 -5.67 -10.91 -16.36
C LEU A 150 -5.87 -11.46 -14.95
N ASP A 151 -4.89 -12.23 -14.48
CA ASP A 151 -4.81 -12.63 -13.08
C ASP A 151 -4.62 -11.38 -12.19
N ILE A 152 -5.33 -11.35 -11.06
CA ILE A 152 -5.34 -10.18 -10.17
C ILE A 152 -3.97 -9.89 -9.56
N THR A 153 -3.19 -10.93 -9.25
CA THR A 153 -1.83 -10.81 -8.73
C THR A 153 -0.92 -10.20 -9.78
N LYS A 154 -1.06 -10.62 -11.05
CA LYS A 154 -0.33 -10.01 -12.18
C LYS A 154 -0.66 -8.51 -12.30
N VAL A 155 -1.95 -8.13 -12.27
CA VAL A 155 -2.36 -6.71 -12.36
C VAL A 155 -1.77 -5.89 -11.22
N TYR A 156 -1.81 -6.41 -9.99
CA TYR A 156 -1.24 -5.72 -8.83
C TYR A 156 0.26 -5.46 -8.96
N GLU A 157 1.05 -6.46 -9.33
CA GLU A 157 2.51 -6.30 -9.53
C GLU A 157 2.82 -5.29 -10.65
N ILE A 158 2.07 -5.35 -11.75
CA ILE A 158 2.20 -4.38 -12.85
C ILE A 158 1.88 -2.96 -12.39
N LEU A 159 0.83 -2.75 -11.59
CA LEU A 159 0.47 -1.41 -11.08
C LEU A 159 1.52 -0.87 -10.10
N LYS A 160 2.09 -1.73 -9.26
CA LYS A 160 3.20 -1.37 -8.36
C LYS A 160 4.43 -0.92 -9.16
N ILE A 161 4.77 -1.66 -10.22
CA ILE A 161 5.83 -1.30 -11.15
C ILE A 161 5.49 0.02 -11.86
N ALA A 162 4.29 0.18 -12.39
CA ALA A 162 3.86 1.42 -13.05
C ALA A 162 3.98 2.65 -12.12
N LYS A 163 3.63 2.50 -10.83
CA LYS A 163 3.82 3.53 -9.82
C LYS A 163 5.30 3.85 -9.58
N LYS A 164 6.19 2.85 -9.52
CA LYS A 164 7.65 3.03 -9.42
C LYS A 164 8.20 3.90 -10.55
N TYR A 165 7.63 3.83 -11.76
CA TYR A 165 8.02 4.65 -12.91
C TYR A 165 7.18 5.92 -13.09
N GLY A 166 6.17 6.16 -12.27
CA GLY A 166 5.33 7.36 -12.33
C GLY A 166 4.44 7.43 -13.58
N LEU A 167 3.89 6.29 -14.01
CA LEU A 167 3.01 6.24 -15.18
C LEU A 167 1.64 6.86 -14.88
N ASP A 168 1.10 7.55 -15.89
CA ASP A 168 -0.30 7.97 -15.92
C ASP A 168 -1.23 6.79 -16.31
N ALA A 169 -2.54 7.00 -16.17
CA ALA A 169 -3.54 5.97 -16.44
C ALA A 169 -3.53 5.48 -17.89
N ALA A 170 -3.21 6.34 -18.87
CA ALA A 170 -3.19 5.95 -20.28
C ALA A 170 -2.02 4.99 -20.57
N LYS A 171 -0.84 5.27 -20.01
CA LYS A 171 0.33 4.39 -20.13
C LYS A 171 0.15 3.08 -19.37
N VAL A 172 -0.51 3.10 -18.21
CA VAL A 172 -0.90 1.88 -17.48
C VAL A 172 -1.82 1.02 -18.35
N ASP A 173 -2.81 1.63 -19.01
CA ASP A 173 -3.73 0.92 -19.89
C ASP A 173 -3.01 0.30 -21.11
N GLU A 174 -2.05 1.02 -21.70
CA GLU A 174 -1.21 0.51 -22.79
C GLU A 174 -0.36 -0.69 -22.37
N ILE A 175 0.36 -0.60 -21.23
CA ILE A 175 1.22 -1.70 -20.78
C ILE A 175 0.40 -2.95 -20.40
N LEU A 176 -0.80 -2.78 -19.84
CA LEU A 176 -1.69 -3.90 -19.53
C LEU A 176 -2.21 -4.60 -20.79
N ARG A 177 -2.51 -3.84 -21.86
CA ARG A 177 -2.84 -4.40 -23.17
C ARG A 177 -1.69 -5.21 -23.76
N ILE A 178 -0.48 -4.66 -23.71
CA ILE A 178 0.73 -5.34 -24.22
C ILE A 178 0.97 -6.61 -23.39
N ALA A 179 0.92 -6.51 -22.06
CA ALA A 179 1.12 -7.63 -21.16
C ALA A 179 0.10 -8.76 -21.41
N LYS A 180 -1.18 -8.44 -21.61
CA LYS A 180 -2.19 -9.45 -21.99
C LYS A 180 -1.91 -10.04 -23.37
N LYS A 181 -1.67 -9.19 -24.37
CA LYS A 181 -1.51 -9.62 -25.78
C LYS A 181 -0.34 -10.60 -25.95
N TYR A 182 0.71 -10.44 -25.16
CA TYR A 182 1.94 -11.20 -25.30
C TYR A 182 2.28 -12.06 -24.08
N ASP A 183 1.32 -12.25 -23.18
CA ASP A 183 1.42 -12.98 -21.90
C ASP A 183 2.69 -12.67 -21.11
N LEU A 184 2.95 -11.37 -20.91
CA LEU A 184 4.13 -10.90 -20.18
C LEU A 184 3.94 -11.05 -18.67
N ASP A 185 5.01 -11.42 -17.99
CA ASP A 185 5.07 -11.38 -16.53
C ASP A 185 5.50 -9.99 -16.00
N ALA A 186 5.46 -9.83 -14.67
CA ALA A 186 5.80 -8.58 -14.01
C ALA A 186 7.28 -8.18 -14.18
N ALA A 187 8.21 -9.13 -14.24
CA ALA A 187 9.63 -8.85 -14.42
C ALA A 187 9.91 -8.35 -15.85
N GLU A 188 9.24 -8.94 -16.84
CA GLU A 188 9.30 -8.48 -18.23
C GLU A 188 8.74 -7.06 -18.37
N VAL A 189 7.64 -6.76 -17.69
CA VAL A 189 7.07 -5.40 -17.65
C VAL A 189 8.03 -4.40 -16.98
N ASP A 190 8.69 -4.77 -15.87
CA ASP A 190 9.70 -3.91 -15.23
C ASP A 190 10.84 -3.58 -16.18
N GLU A 191 11.31 -4.58 -16.95
CA GLU A 191 12.39 -4.39 -17.92
C GLU A 191 11.98 -3.51 -19.11
N ILE A 192 10.75 -3.68 -19.62
CA ILE A 192 10.20 -2.81 -20.66
C ILE A 192 10.15 -1.35 -20.17
N LEU A 193 9.67 -1.11 -18.94
CA LEU A 193 9.61 0.25 -18.39
C LEU A 193 11.00 0.82 -18.08
N ARG A 194 11.97 -0.02 -17.70
CA ARG A 194 13.38 0.38 -17.57
C ARG A 194 13.92 0.90 -18.90
N ILE A 195 13.74 0.14 -19.98
CA ILE A 195 14.16 0.51 -21.34
C ILE A 195 13.45 1.80 -21.78
N ALA A 196 12.12 1.87 -21.61
CA ALA A 196 11.31 3.04 -21.94
C ALA A 196 11.84 4.30 -21.26
N LYS A 197 12.09 4.24 -19.94
CA LYS A 197 12.59 5.38 -19.18
C LYS A 197 14.02 5.74 -19.53
N ARG A 198 14.92 4.75 -19.65
CA ARG A 198 16.35 4.98 -19.94
C ARG A 198 16.56 5.67 -21.28
N TYR A 199 15.78 5.26 -22.28
CA TYR A 199 15.95 5.73 -23.66
C TYR A 199 14.83 6.65 -24.15
N ARG A 200 13.92 7.07 -23.26
CA ARG A 200 12.78 7.95 -23.55
C ARG A 200 11.91 7.44 -24.70
N LEU A 201 11.68 6.13 -24.73
CA LEU A 201 10.83 5.47 -25.71
C LEU A 201 9.39 5.40 -25.20
N ASP A 202 8.42 5.41 -26.12
CA ASP A 202 7.06 4.97 -25.80
C ASP A 202 7.02 3.47 -25.48
N THR A 203 5.94 3.03 -24.84
CA THR A 203 5.78 1.66 -24.33
C THR A 203 5.90 0.62 -25.45
N THR A 204 5.35 0.91 -26.62
CA THR A 204 5.36 0.00 -27.77
C THR A 204 6.78 -0.17 -28.34
N ARG A 205 7.51 0.93 -28.57
CA ARG A 205 8.92 0.87 -29.02
C ARG A 205 9.81 0.19 -27.98
N ALA A 206 9.60 0.46 -26.69
CA ALA A 206 10.35 -0.19 -25.62
C ALA A 206 10.09 -1.70 -25.56
N TYR A 207 8.85 -2.13 -25.78
CA TYR A 207 8.49 -3.54 -25.85
C TYR A 207 9.13 -4.26 -27.05
N GLU A 208 9.12 -3.65 -28.24
CA GLU A 208 9.78 -4.24 -29.41
C GLU A 208 11.29 -4.35 -29.20
N LEU A 209 11.90 -3.32 -28.61
CA LEU A 209 13.32 -3.33 -28.26
C LEU A 209 13.63 -4.41 -27.20
N TYR A 210 12.81 -4.53 -26.16
CA TYR A 210 12.94 -5.60 -25.16
C TYR A 210 12.93 -6.98 -25.83
N ARG A 211 11.96 -7.24 -26.72
CA ARG A 211 11.88 -8.51 -27.46
C ARG A 211 13.09 -8.79 -28.32
N LEU A 212 13.56 -7.78 -29.03
CA LEU A 212 14.77 -7.89 -29.85
C LEU A 212 15.98 -8.22 -28.97
N LEU A 213 16.17 -7.52 -27.85
CA LEU A 213 17.27 -7.79 -26.92
C LEU A 213 17.17 -9.18 -26.28
N LYS A 214 15.96 -9.63 -25.93
CA LYS A 214 15.72 -10.97 -25.38
C LYS A 214 16.12 -12.08 -26.35
N GLU A 215 15.89 -11.87 -27.65
CA GLU A 215 16.28 -12.82 -28.70
C GLU A 215 17.79 -12.77 -29.01
N LEU A 216 18.38 -11.58 -29.02
CA LEU A 216 19.80 -11.40 -29.37
C LEU A 216 20.75 -11.73 -28.22
N GLY A 217 20.35 -11.52 -26.97
CA GLY A 217 21.19 -11.70 -25.79
C GLY A 217 21.87 -13.07 -25.72
N PRO A 218 21.14 -14.19 -25.88
CA PRO A 218 21.70 -15.53 -25.86
C PRO A 218 22.70 -15.84 -26.98
N LEU A 219 22.74 -15.04 -28.06
CA LEU A 219 23.63 -15.28 -29.21
C LEU A 219 25.08 -14.88 -28.94
N GLY A 220 25.36 -14.16 -27.84
CA GLY A 220 26.73 -13.89 -27.39
C GLY A 220 27.57 -13.06 -28.37
N PHE A 221 26.94 -12.16 -29.13
CA PHE A 221 27.68 -11.26 -30.03
C PHE A 221 28.64 -10.37 -29.24
N THR A 222 29.81 -10.12 -29.83
CA THR A 222 30.84 -9.24 -29.26
C THR A 222 31.10 -8.00 -30.12
N HIS A 223 30.72 -8.05 -31.39
CA HIS A 223 30.96 -6.98 -32.35
C HIS A 223 29.70 -6.58 -33.11
N SER A 224 29.54 -5.28 -33.38
CA SER A 224 28.37 -4.74 -34.11
C SER A 224 28.18 -5.36 -35.50
N ARG A 225 29.27 -5.77 -36.17
CA ARG A 225 29.22 -6.46 -37.47
C ARG A 225 28.43 -7.78 -37.41
N GLN A 226 28.58 -8.55 -36.33
CA GLN A 226 27.84 -9.82 -36.17
C GLN A 226 26.34 -9.56 -36.07
N LEU A 227 25.97 -8.52 -35.32
CA LEU A 227 24.59 -8.04 -35.23
C LEU A 227 24.06 -7.61 -36.61
N SER A 228 24.80 -6.79 -37.37
CA SER A 228 24.36 -6.36 -38.71
C SER A 228 24.12 -7.54 -39.65
N ILE A 229 25.04 -8.51 -39.69
CA ILE A 229 24.91 -9.73 -40.51
C ILE A 229 23.65 -10.51 -40.09
N HIS A 230 23.41 -10.63 -38.78
CA HIS A 230 22.27 -11.35 -38.25
C HIS A 230 20.94 -10.65 -38.59
N ILE A 231 20.87 -9.32 -38.46
CA ILE A 231 19.70 -8.51 -38.85
C ILE A 231 19.34 -8.75 -40.32
N ILE A 232 20.33 -8.72 -41.22
CA ILE A 232 20.14 -8.94 -42.65
C ILE A 232 19.67 -10.37 -42.91
N ARG A 233 20.42 -11.35 -42.39
CA ARG A 233 20.17 -12.77 -42.66
C ARG A 233 18.78 -13.21 -42.24
N TYR A 234 18.32 -12.75 -41.08
CA TYR A 234 17.02 -13.14 -40.50
C TYR A 234 15.93 -12.10 -40.68
N LYS A 235 16.19 -11.04 -41.47
CA LYS A 235 15.21 -9.98 -41.79
C LYS A 235 14.55 -9.40 -40.54
N LEU A 236 15.33 -9.19 -39.47
CA LEU A 236 14.78 -8.90 -38.14
C LEU A 236 13.91 -7.65 -38.11
N GLY A 237 14.25 -6.60 -38.87
CA GLY A 237 13.48 -5.35 -38.90
C GLY A 237 12.01 -5.58 -39.23
N TYR A 238 11.68 -6.47 -40.17
CA TYR A 238 10.30 -6.75 -40.55
C TYR A 238 9.42 -7.31 -39.41
N ARG A 239 10.02 -7.76 -38.30
CA ARG A 239 9.30 -8.24 -37.10
C ARG A 239 9.08 -7.16 -36.03
N TYR A 240 9.68 -5.98 -36.20
CA TYR A 240 9.66 -4.88 -35.24
C TYR A 240 9.34 -3.54 -35.95
N PRO A 241 8.11 -3.36 -36.42
CA PRO A 241 7.73 -2.22 -37.28
C PRO A 241 7.79 -0.84 -36.62
N HIS A 242 7.82 -0.75 -35.28
CA HIS A 242 7.87 0.54 -34.56
C HIS A 242 9.31 0.98 -34.28
N ILE A 243 10.29 0.08 -34.36
CA ILE A 243 11.71 0.39 -34.17
C ILE A 243 12.57 0.14 -35.41
N SER A 244 11.97 -0.22 -36.54
CA SER A 244 12.67 -0.45 -37.81
C SER A 244 11.91 0.13 -39.00
N GLY A 245 12.55 0.10 -40.16
CA GLY A 245 12.02 0.69 -41.37
C GLY A 245 12.99 0.62 -42.52
N ILE A 246 12.88 1.57 -43.44
CA ILE A 246 13.84 1.76 -44.53
C ILE A 246 14.86 2.79 -44.06
N VAL A 247 16.13 2.36 -43.96
CA VAL A 247 17.24 3.26 -43.62
C VAL A 247 17.97 3.63 -44.91
N THR A 248 18.11 4.92 -45.19
CA THR A 248 18.96 5.40 -46.29
C THR A 248 20.39 5.45 -45.77
N MET A 249 21.26 4.61 -46.32
CA MET A 249 22.68 4.53 -45.97
C MET A 249 23.50 5.28 -47.02
N GLU A 250 24.62 5.86 -46.61
CA GLU A 250 25.61 6.49 -47.48
C GLU A 250 27.02 6.02 -47.08
N ASP A 251 27.82 5.67 -48.08
CA ASP A 251 29.25 5.41 -47.93
C ASP A 251 30.02 5.95 -49.14
N GLY A 252 31.05 6.75 -48.91
CA GLY A 252 31.89 7.30 -49.97
C GLY A 252 31.13 8.05 -51.09
N GLY A 253 30.00 8.68 -50.79
CA GLY A 253 29.14 9.39 -51.76
C GLY A 253 28.16 8.51 -52.52
N THR A 254 28.10 7.20 -52.25
CA THR A 254 27.08 6.30 -52.77
C THR A 254 25.99 6.09 -51.72
N ALA A 255 24.74 6.38 -52.07
CA ALA A 255 23.59 6.17 -51.20
C ALA A 255 22.74 4.97 -51.66
N TRP A 256 22.22 4.19 -50.71
CA TRP A 256 21.29 3.09 -50.99
C TRP A 256 20.23 2.96 -49.89
N GLU A 257 19.11 2.33 -50.23
CA GLU A 257 18.06 2.00 -49.26
C GLU A 257 18.30 0.62 -48.63
N PHE A 258 18.19 0.56 -47.32
CA PHE A 258 18.32 -0.65 -46.53
C PHE A 258 16.99 -0.96 -45.82
N PRO A 259 16.09 -1.73 -46.47
CA PRO A 259 14.81 -2.07 -45.89
C PRO A 259 14.98 -3.10 -44.76
N GLY A 260 14.26 -2.90 -43.65
CA GLY A 260 14.41 -3.69 -42.43
C GLY A 260 15.59 -3.25 -41.56
N GLY A 261 16.13 -2.06 -41.83
CA GLY A 261 17.16 -1.43 -41.02
C GLY A 261 16.59 -0.82 -39.73
N PHE A 262 17.43 -0.76 -38.70
CA PHE A 262 17.13 -0.03 -37.46
C PHE A 262 17.75 1.37 -37.57
N PRO A 263 17.03 2.44 -37.18
CA PRO A 263 17.58 3.79 -37.21
C PRO A 263 18.76 3.91 -36.24
N PRO A 264 19.70 4.86 -36.46
CA PRO A 264 20.92 4.97 -35.67
C PRO A 264 20.72 5.02 -34.16
N GLU A 265 19.65 5.69 -33.70
CA GLU A 265 19.29 5.76 -32.28
C GLU A 265 19.01 4.37 -31.69
N ILE A 266 18.18 3.55 -32.35
CA ILE A 266 17.84 2.20 -31.90
C ILE A 266 19.04 1.28 -32.03
N TYR A 267 19.76 1.36 -33.15
CA TYR A 267 20.94 0.54 -33.38
C TYR A 267 22.02 0.77 -32.32
N THR A 268 22.22 2.03 -31.92
CA THR A 268 23.14 2.42 -30.85
C THR A 268 22.69 1.83 -29.51
N ILE A 269 21.39 1.90 -29.20
CA ILE A 269 20.84 1.31 -27.97
C ILE A 269 21.08 -0.20 -27.93
N ILE A 270 20.83 -0.91 -29.03
CA ILE A 270 21.07 -2.37 -29.11
C ILE A 270 22.54 -2.68 -28.85
N CYS A 271 23.46 -1.94 -29.49
CA CYS A 271 24.90 -2.11 -29.27
C CYS A 271 25.30 -1.85 -27.81
N MET A 272 24.71 -0.85 -27.16
CA MET A 272 24.98 -0.53 -25.75
C MET A 272 24.47 -1.61 -24.79
N GLU A 273 23.21 -2.05 -24.96
CA GLU A 273 22.60 -3.08 -24.10
C GLU A 273 23.28 -4.45 -24.28
N LEU A 274 23.73 -4.78 -25.50
CA LEU A 274 24.50 -6.00 -25.80
C LEU A 274 26.01 -5.85 -25.60
N ARG A 275 26.51 -4.66 -25.23
CA ARG A 275 27.94 -4.35 -25.02
C ARG A 275 28.85 -4.69 -26.22
N LEU A 276 28.38 -4.36 -27.43
CA LEU A 276 29.11 -4.65 -28.67
C LEU A 276 30.22 -3.63 -28.93
N ALA A 277 31.38 -4.12 -29.35
CA ALA A 277 32.46 -3.27 -29.85
C ALA A 277 32.14 -2.77 -31.27
N ASN A 278 32.51 -1.51 -31.55
CA ASN A 278 32.42 -0.92 -32.88
C ASN A 278 33.65 -1.32 -33.71
N GLN A 279 33.44 -1.79 -34.94
CA GLN A 279 34.52 -2.09 -35.89
C GLN A 279 34.66 -1.05 -37.02
N GLY A 280 34.17 0.17 -36.82
CA GLY A 280 34.52 1.34 -37.64
C GLY A 280 34.17 1.18 -39.11
N THR A 281 32.89 1.35 -39.47
CA THR A 281 32.46 1.51 -40.86
C THR A 281 32.39 2.99 -41.21
N SER A 282 32.77 3.37 -42.43
CA SER A 282 32.53 4.71 -42.98
C SER A 282 31.06 4.95 -43.35
N ALA A 283 30.29 3.86 -43.54
CA ALA A 283 28.87 3.91 -43.82
C ALA A 283 28.08 4.60 -42.69
N ARG A 284 27.24 5.57 -43.06
CA ARG A 284 26.38 6.33 -42.15
C ARG A 284 24.92 6.32 -42.62
N ALA A 285 23.98 6.35 -41.69
CA ALA A 285 22.58 6.55 -42.04
C ALA A 285 22.30 8.04 -42.23
N ILE A 286 21.70 8.39 -43.37
CA ILE A 286 21.34 9.75 -43.76
C ILE A 286 19.82 9.99 -43.81
N GLY A 287 19.01 8.92 -43.75
CA GLY A 287 17.55 9.00 -43.75
C GLY A 287 16.90 7.77 -43.10
N PHE A 288 15.65 7.93 -42.64
CA PHE A 288 14.87 6.84 -42.05
C PHE A 288 13.37 7.03 -42.28
N THR A 289 12.71 5.97 -42.73
CA THR A 289 11.25 5.88 -42.85
C THR A 289 10.75 4.65 -42.08
N PRO A 290 10.00 4.81 -40.97
CA PRO A 290 9.49 3.70 -40.16
C PRO A 290 8.53 2.80 -40.94
N PHE A 291 8.55 1.49 -40.69
CA PHE A 291 7.60 0.59 -41.36
C PHE A 291 6.15 0.81 -40.96
N LYS A 292 5.89 1.20 -39.71
CA LYS A 292 4.53 1.56 -39.24
C LYS A 292 3.86 2.70 -40.02
N ASP A 293 4.63 3.51 -40.75
CA ASP A 293 4.11 4.65 -41.53
C ASP A 293 3.91 4.26 -43.01
N ILE A 294 4.36 3.07 -43.42
CA ILE A 294 4.29 2.54 -44.80
C ILE A 294 3.19 1.46 -44.91
N TYR A 295 3.02 0.63 -43.89
CA TYR A 295 2.11 -0.52 -43.85
C TYR A 295 1.19 -0.44 -42.63
#